data_AF-A0A7W1LNB0-F1
#
_entry.id   AF-A0A7W1LNB0-F1
#
_cell.length_a   1.000
_cell.length_b   1.000
_cell.length_c   1.000
_cell.angle_alpha   90.00
_cell.angle_beta   90.00
_cell.angle_gamma   90.00
#
_symmetry.space_group_name_H-M   'P 1'
#
loop_
_entity.id
_entity.type
_entity.pdbx_description
1 polymer ?
#
loop_
_entity_poly.entity_id
_entity_poly.type
_entity_poly.pdbx_seq_one_letter_code
_entity_poly.pdbx_strand_id
1 'polypeptide(L)'
;MKTLLKWIAVTASIAAMAVLAPSTAQAAPYCGITWGSLPKEASPGSTALLTDVRVGQHGCYDRLVLDMTGDVQGYSVRYVDQVVFDGSGALVPLRGGAKLEVIARAGAIPTDSFFLPNGELADVSQYRTFRHVAWAGSFEGQTTVGLGVRARLPFRVFILDGPGSGSRLVIDVAHRW
;
A
#
# COMPACT_ATOMS: atom_id res chain seq x y z
N MET A 1 69.40 38.98 -49.05
CA MET A 1 67.95 39.19 -49.24
C MET A 1 67.24 37.90 -48.86
N LYS A 2 66.16 38.03 -48.07
CA LYS A 2 65.60 37.01 -47.17
C LYS A 2 64.78 35.94 -47.91
N THR A 3 64.93 34.68 -47.50
CA THR A 3 64.09 33.53 -47.86
C THR A 3 62.73 33.64 -47.18
N LEU A 4 61.64 33.38 -47.91
CA LEU A 4 60.26 33.36 -47.39
C LEU A 4 59.69 31.94 -47.47
N LEU A 5 59.58 31.31 -46.30
CA LEU A 5 59.01 29.99 -46.09
C LEU A 5 57.49 30.14 -45.87
N LYS A 6 56.67 29.55 -46.74
CA LYS A 6 55.20 29.55 -46.62
C LYS A 6 54.77 28.43 -45.67
N TRP A 7 54.05 28.79 -44.61
CA TRP A 7 53.39 27.83 -43.71
C TRP A 7 51.97 27.52 -44.24
N ILE A 8 51.68 26.24 -44.44
CA ILE A 8 50.34 25.73 -44.75
C ILE A 8 49.72 25.33 -43.40
N ALA A 9 48.64 26.01 -43.00
CA ALA A 9 47.84 25.64 -41.83
C ALA A 9 46.80 24.58 -42.25
N VAL A 10 46.90 23.39 -41.67
CA VAL A 10 45.89 22.32 -41.80
C VAL A 10 44.89 22.48 -40.68
N THR A 11 43.66 22.88 -41.00
CA THR A 11 42.53 22.95 -40.06
C THR A 11 41.89 21.56 -39.90
N ALA A 12 42.12 20.93 -38.75
CA ALA A 12 41.46 19.68 -38.36
C ALA A 12 40.00 19.96 -37.96
N SER A 13 39.05 19.37 -38.69
CA SER A 13 37.62 19.45 -38.38
C SER A 13 37.25 18.33 -37.42
N ILE A 14 36.89 18.66 -36.17
CA ILE A 14 36.36 17.71 -35.19
C ILE A 14 34.85 17.57 -35.45
N ALA A 15 34.42 16.42 -35.97
CA ALA A 15 33.00 16.08 -36.09
C ALA A 15 32.46 15.70 -34.71
N ALA A 16 31.63 16.57 -34.12
CA ALA A 16 30.92 16.27 -32.88
C ALA A 16 29.75 15.31 -33.18
N MET A 17 29.94 14.02 -32.89
CA MET A 17 28.85 13.05 -32.86
C MET A 17 28.02 13.26 -31.60
N ALA A 18 26.85 13.90 -31.76
CA ALA A 18 25.84 13.98 -30.70
C ALA A 18 25.29 12.57 -30.42
N VAL A 19 25.64 12.01 -29.26
CA VAL A 19 25.05 10.76 -28.77
C VAL A 19 23.62 11.06 -28.35
N LEU A 20 22.64 10.64 -29.15
CA LEU A 20 21.24 10.65 -28.75
C LEU A 20 21.02 9.55 -27.72
N ALA A 21 20.90 9.93 -26.44
CA ALA A 21 20.49 9.00 -25.40
C ALA A 21 19.05 8.52 -25.68
N PRO A 22 18.76 7.21 -25.59
CA PRO A 22 17.41 6.73 -25.72
C PRO A 22 16.56 7.29 -24.57
N SER A 23 15.52 8.05 -24.91
CA SER A 23 14.49 8.45 -23.97
C SER A 23 13.61 7.24 -23.67
N THR A 24 13.67 6.74 -22.44
CA THR A 24 12.73 5.74 -21.96
C THR A 24 11.35 6.40 -21.83
N ALA A 25 10.42 6.04 -22.71
CA ALA A 25 9.02 6.41 -22.57
C ALA A 25 8.44 5.69 -21.34
N GLN A 26 8.38 6.39 -20.21
CA GLN A 26 7.67 5.91 -19.02
C GLN A 26 6.17 6.08 -19.29
N ALA A 27 5.39 5.00 -19.19
CA ALA A 27 3.93 5.10 -19.25
C ALA A 27 3.45 6.05 -18.14
N ALA A 28 2.45 6.89 -18.46
CA ALA A 28 1.84 7.76 -17.46
C ALA A 28 1.25 6.92 -16.32
N PRO A 29 1.44 7.32 -15.06
CA PRO A 29 0.96 6.57 -13.91
C PRO A 29 -0.57 6.43 -13.95
N TYR A 30 -1.06 5.21 -13.70
CA TYR A 30 -2.50 4.93 -13.65
C TYR A 30 -3.19 5.86 -12.64
N CYS A 31 -4.14 6.68 -13.09
CA CYS A 31 -4.80 7.70 -12.26
C CYS A 31 -3.84 8.65 -11.49
N GLY A 32 -2.63 8.89 -12.00
CA GLY A 32 -1.63 9.68 -11.27
C GLY A 32 -1.06 8.98 -10.04
N ILE A 33 -1.34 7.68 -9.84
CA ILE A 33 -0.86 6.90 -8.71
C ILE A 33 0.62 6.55 -8.92
N THR A 34 1.44 6.97 -7.96
CA THR A 34 2.88 6.69 -7.91
C THR A 34 3.25 5.71 -6.80
N TRP A 35 2.26 5.05 -6.19
CA TRP A 35 2.47 4.13 -5.07
C TRP A 35 3.21 2.87 -5.54
N GLY A 36 3.85 2.18 -4.61
CA GLY A 36 4.48 0.88 -4.84
C GLY A 36 3.81 -0.23 -4.04
N SER A 37 4.34 -1.45 -4.19
CA SER A 37 3.88 -2.64 -3.44
C SER A 37 4.83 -3.08 -2.32
N LEU A 38 5.75 -2.19 -1.92
CA LEU A 38 6.66 -2.42 -0.80
C LEU A 38 5.93 -2.21 0.55
N PRO A 39 6.44 -2.75 1.67
CA PRO A 39 5.85 -2.55 3.00
C PRO A 39 5.62 -1.08 3.36
N LYS A 40 4.67 -0.84 4.26
CA LYS A 40 4.35 0.45 4.86
C LYS A 40 4.27 0.25 6.36
N GLU A 41 5.08 0.98 7.12
CA GLU A 41 5.19 0.76 8.57
C GLU A 41 5.33 2.07 9.32
N ALA A 42 4.72 2.10 10.50
CA ALA A 42 4.94 3.09 11.55
C ALA A 42 4.95 2.36 12.90
N SER A 43 5.92 2.68 13.76
CA SER A 43 6.20 1.89 14.97
C SER A 43 5.85 2.50 16.35
N PRO A 44 5.15 3.65 16.50
CA PRO A 44 4.73 4.08 17.83
C PRO A 44 3.62 3.15 18.36
N GLY A 45 3.64 2.89 19.67
CA GLY A 45 2.52 2.22 20.35
C GLY A 45 1.30 3.13 20.44
N SER A 46 0.12 2.54 20.58
CA SER A 46 -1.12 3.28 20.81
C SER A 46 -1.99 2.55 21.85
N THR A 47 -2.76 3.31 22.62
CA THR A 47 -3.83 2.80 23.49
C THR A 47 -5.20 2.84 22.81
N ALA A 48 -5.25 3.25 21.54
CA ALA A 48 -6.48 3.25 20.74
C ALA A 48 -7.02 1.82 20.58
N LEU A 49 -8.33 1.73 20.41
CA LEU A 49 -9.03 0.47 20.18
C LEU A 49 -9.77 0.53 18.85
N LEU A 50 -9.66 -0.52 18.04
CA LEU A 50 -10.47 -0.75 16.86
C LEU A 50 -11.94 -0.83 17.26
N THR A 51 -12.77 -0.08 16.54
CA THR A 51 -14.22 0.06 16.78
C THR A 51 -15.07 -0.24 15.55
N ASP A 52 -14.49 -0.21 14.35
CA ASP A 52 -15.20 -0.56 13.13
C ASP A 52 -14.23 -0.92 12.00
N VAL A 53 -14.69 -1.73 11.05
CA VAL A 53 -13.98 -2.10 9.82
C VAL A 53 -14.89 -1.78 8.63
N ARG A 54 -14.46 -0.85 7.79
CA ARG A 54 -15.24 -0.39 6.64
C ARG A 54 -14.48 -0.53 5.34
N VAL A 55 -15.22 -0.71 4.26
CA VAL A 55 -14.69 -0.77 2.90
C VAL A 55 -15.39 0.22 1.98
N GLY A 56 -14.69 0.69 0.95
CA GLY A 56 -15.26 1.61 -0.05
C GLY A 56 -14.65 1.41 -1.43
N GLN A 57 -15.47 1.53 -2.47
CA GLN A 57 -15.01 1.52 -3.87
C GLN A 57 -14.76 2.94 -4.34
N HIS A 58 -13.61 3.18 -4.97
CA HIS A 58 -13.29 4.44 -5.64
C HIS A 58 -12.92 4.17 -7.10
N GLY A 59 -12.92 5.21 -7.95
CA GLY A 59 -12.67 5.03 -9.39
C GLY A 59 -11.34 4.36 -9.72
N CYS A 60 -10.32 4.56 -8.87
CA CYS A 60 -8.95 4.12 -9.10
C CYS A 60 -8.42 3.12 -8.06
N TYR A 61 -9.11 2.91 -6.95
CA TYR A 61 -8.67 2.07 -5.84
C TYR A 61 -9.86 1.55 -5.04
N ASP A 62 -9.66 0.44 -4.34
CA ASP A 62 -10.54 0.06 -3.23
C ASP A 62 -9.89 0.51 -1.92
N ARG A 63 -10.70 0.88 -0.94
CA ARG A 63 -10.27 1.39 0.37
C ARG A 63 -10.75 0.46 1.48
N LEU A 64 -9.85 0.12 2.39
CA LEU A 64 -10.12 -0.45 3.70
C LEU A 64 -9.87 0.64 4.75
N VAL A 65 -10.76 0.76 5.72
CA VAL A 65 -10.67 1.70 6.85
C VAL A 65 -10.86 0.95 8.14
N LEU A 66 -9.95 1.16 9.08
CA LEU A 66 -10.08 0.69 10.46
C LEU A 66 -10.32 1.92 11.35
N ASP A 67 -11.50 2.04 11.94
CA ASP A 67 -11.87 3.18 12.80
C ASP A 67 -11.51 2.89 14.26
N MET A 68 -11.00 3.91 14.95
CA MET A 68 -10.40 3.78 16.28
C MET A 68 -10.99 4.79 17.29
N THR A 69 -11.05 4.44 18.58
CA THR A 69 -11.49 5.37 19.66
C THR A 69 -10.53 6.54 19.91
N GLY A 70 -9.25 6.37 19.59
CA GLY A 70 -8.16 7.33 19.82
C GLY A 70 -7.18 7.37 18.65
N ASP A 71 -6.05 8.04 18.84
CA ASP A 71 -5.01 8.15 17.82
C ASP A 71 -4.22 6.85 17.65
N VAL A 72 -4.49 6.13 16.57
CA VAL A 72 -3.59 5.08 16.10
C VAL A 72 -2.44 5.73 15.37
N GLN A 73 -1.22 5.47 15.83
CA GLN A 73 -0.01 6.00 15.19
C GLN A 73 0.86 4.90 14.59
N GLY A 74 0.64 3.65 15.00
CA GLY A 74 1.45 2.51 14.60
C GLY A 74 0.70 1.51 13.72
N TYR A 75 1.37 1.03 12.70
CA TYR A 75 0.87 -0.01 11.80
C TYR A 75 2.02 -0.74 11.09
N SER A 76 1.75 -1.95 10.58
CA SER A 76 2.56 -2.59 9.55
C SER A 76 1.63 -3.18 8.50
N VAL A 77 1.89 -2.86 7.23
CA VAL A 77 1.11 -3.38 6.10
C VAL A 77 2.06 -3.87 5.02
N ARG A 78 1.93 -5.15 4.67
CA ARG A 78 2.84 -5.82 3.73
C ARG A 78 2.16 -6.97 3.02
N TYR A 79 2.65 -7.29 1.82
CA TYR A 79 2.28 -8.52 1.13
C TYR A 79 3.00 -9.71 1.75
N VAL A 80 2.26 -10.80 1.98
CA VAL A 80 2.76 -12.05 2.57
C VAL A 80 2.24 -13.26 1.79
N ASP A 81 2.92 -14.39 1.93
CA ASP A 81 2.45 -15.65 1.32
C ASP A 81 1.20 -16.17 2.03
N GLN A 82 1.13 -15.98 3.35
CA GLN A 82 0.03 -16.40 4.22
C GLN A 82 -0.14 -15.40 5.37
N VAL A 83 -1.39 -15.13 5.74
CA VAL A 83 -1.74 -14.44 6.99
C VAL A 83 -2.07 -15.52 8.01
N VAL A 84 -1.68 -15.28 9.26
CA VAL A 84 -1.92 -16.20 10.38
C VAL A 84 -2.71 -15.50 11.48
N PHE A 85 -3.39 -16.30 12.31
CA PHE A 85 -4.09 -15.80 13.47
C PHE A 85 -3.11 -15.39 14.56
N ASP A 86 -3.33 -14.21 15.14
CA ASP A 86 -2.56 -13.72 16.28
C ASP A 86 -2.60 -14.73 17.44
N GLY A 87 -1.47 -14.87 18.13
CA GLY A 87 -1.30 -15.80 19.25
C GLY A 87 -1.18 -17.28 18.85
N SER A 88 -2.09 -17.79 18.00
CA SER A 88 -2.12 -19.21 17.63
C SER A 88 -1.19 -19.59 16.47
N GLY A 89 -0.94 -18.66 15.55
CA GLY A 89 -0.19 -18.92 14.31
C GLY A 89 -0.94 -19.77 13.28
N ALA A 90 -2.21 -20.13 13.53
CA ALA A 90 -3.02 -20.88 12.57
C ALA A 90 -3.30 -20.07 11.29
N LEU A 91 -3.45 -20.74 10.15
CA LEU A 91 -3.64 -20.03 8.87
C LEU A 91 -5.00 -19.33 8.80
N VAL A 92 -4.99 -18.09 8.30
CA VAL A 92 -6.20 -17.34 7.90
C VAL A 92 -6.41 -17.53 6.39
N PRO A 93 -7.41 -18.31 5.97
CA PRO A 93 -7.65 -18.55 4.55
C PRO A 93 -8.16 -17.29 3.84
N LEU A 94 -7.37 -16.74 2.93
CA LEU A 94 -7.72 -15.56 2.14
C LEU A 94 -7.96 -15.92 0.67
N ARG A 95 -9.02 -15.33 0.09
CA ARG A 95 -9.31 -15.39 -1.34
C ARG A 95 -8.48 -14.35 -2.11
N GLY A 96 -8.29 -14.55 -3.40
CA GLY A 96 -7.55 -13.63 -4.26
C GLY A 96 -6.16 -14.13 -4.67
N GLY A 97 -5.48 -13.35 -5.51
CA GLY A 97 -4.16 -13.69 -6.06
C GLY A 97 -2.97 -13.16 -5.24
N ALA A 98 -3.21 -12.29 -4.25
CA ALA A 98 -2.20 -11.85 -3.28
C ALA A 98 -2.86 -11.50 -1.94
N LYS A 99 -2.06 -11.48 -0.86
CA LYS A 99 -2.54 -11.29 0.51
C LYS A 99 -1.78 -10.14 1.16
N LEU A 100 -2.51 -9.15 1.66
CA LEU A 100 -1.98 -8.10 2.52
C LEU A 100 -2.27 -8.47 3.96
N GLU A 101 -1.21 -8.51 4.77
CA GLU A 101 -1.32 -8.49 6.23
C GLU A 101 -1.42 -7.02 6.66
N VAL A 102 -2.48 -6.68 7.39
CA VAL A 102 -2.73 -5.34 7.91
C VAL A 102 -2.72 -5.42 9.43
N ILE A 103 -1.63 -4.96 10.05
CA ILE A 103 -1.49 -4.89 11.51
C ILE A 103 -1.68 -3.43 11.93
N ALA A 104 -2.72 -3.17 12.72
CA ALA A 104 -2.82 -1.94 13.50
C ALA A 104 -2.19 -2.18 14.88
N ARG A 105 -1.31 -1.28 15.34
CA ARG A 105 -0.74 -1.32 16.70
C ARG A 105 -1.74 -0.73 17.71
N ALA A 106 -2.93 -1.31 17.71
CA ALA A 106 -4.09 -0.96 18.50
C ALA A 106 -4.85 -2.24 18.83
N GLY A 107 -5.37 -2.37 20.06
CA GLY A 107 -6.27 -3.47 20.41
C GLY A 107 -7.62 -3.33 19.71
N ALA A 108 -8.56 -4.23 19.97
CA ALA A 108 -9.94 -4.11 19.51
C ALA A 108 -10.90 -4.10 20.70
N ILE A 109 -12.04 -3.41 20.55
CA ILE A 109 -13.11 -3.52 21.55
C ILE A 109 -13.69 -4.95 21.53
N PRO A 110 -14.12 -5.49 22.68
CA PRO A 110 -14.75 -6.81 22.73
C PRO A 110 -16.17 -6.75 22.15
N THR A 111 -16.32 -7.06 20.87
CA THR A 111 -17.61 -7.07 20.16
C THR A 111 -17.57 -8.02 18.97
N ASP A 112 -18.73 -8.54 18.59
CA ASP A 112 -18.94 -9.29 17.35
C ASP A 112 -19.53 -8.43 16.23
N SER A 113 -19.79 -7.14 16.48
CA SER A 113 -20.44 -6.25 15.52
C SER A 113 -19.64 -6.01 14.24
N PHE A 114 -18.34 -6.36 14.22
CA PHE A 114 -17.50 -6.28 13.03
C PHE A 114 -17.82 -7.35 12.00
N PHE A 115 -18.44 -8.46 12.42
CA PHE A 115 -18.59 -9.64 11.60
C PHE A 115 -19.95 -9.65 10.89
N LEU A 116 -19.89 -9.93 9.60
CA LEU A 116 -21.06 -10.35 8.83
C LEU A 116 -21.49 -11.77 9.25
N PRO A 117 -22.72 -12.20 8.93
CA PRO A 117 -23.19 -13.55 9.28
C PRO A 117 -22.33 -14.70 8.75
N ASN A 118 -21.53 -14.47 7.70
CA ASN A 118 -20.58 -15.44 7.14
C ASN A 118 -19.19 -15.41 7.82
N GLY A 119 -19.00 -14.59 8.85
CA GLY A 119 -17.74 -14.44 9.57
C GLY A 119 -16.69 -13.55 8.89
N GLU A 120 -17.01 -12.95 7.74
CA GLU A 120 -16.13 -11.96 7.10
C GLU A 120 -16.33 -10.57 7.72
N LEU A 121 -15.33 -9.70 7.61
CA LEU A 121 -15.41 -8.32 8.11
C LEU A 121 -16.15 -7.37 7.15
N ALA A 122 -16.27 -7.75 5.87
CA ALA A 122 -16.94 -6.93 4.86
C ALA A 122 -17.33 -7.73 3.61
N ASP A 123 -18.47 -7.38 2.99
CA ASP A 123 -18.86 -7.92 1.68
C ASP A 123 -18.15 -7.14 0.57
N VAL A 124 -17.20 -7.81 -0.07
CA VAL A 124 -16.41 -7.28 -1.18
C VAL A 124 -16.70 -7.99 -2.51
N SER A 125 -17.86 -8.65 -2.64
CA SER A 125 -18.24 -9.39 -3.85
C SER A 125 -18.29 -8.52 -5.12
N GLN A 126 -18.66 -7.24 -4.97
CA GLN A 126 -18.76 -6.28 -6.07
C GLN A 126 -17.49 -5.42 -6.25
N TYR A 127 -16.42 -5.69 -5.52
CA TYR A 127 -15.21 -4.87 -5.54
C TYR A 127 -14.28 -5.27 -6.68
N ARG A 128 -13.54 -4.31 -7.22
CA ARG A 128 -12.63 -4.58 -8.36
C ARG A 128 -11.35 -5.29 -7.91
N THR A 129 -10.75 -4.82 -6.82
CA THR A 129 -9.47 -5.28 -6.27
C THR A 129 -9.66 -6.21 -5.08
N PHE A 130 -10.53 -5.84 -4.13
CA PHE A 130 -10.72 -6.63 -2.91
C PHE A 130 -11.42 -7.97 -3.20
N ARG A 131 -11.00 -9.01 -2.49
CA ARG A 131 -11.51 -10.38 -2.65
C ARG A 131 -11.92 -11.02 -1.34
N HIS A 132 -11.37 -10.58 -0.21
CA HIS A 132 -11.73 -11.04 1.11
C HIS A 132 -11.22 -10.05 2.16
N VAL A 133 -12.00 -9.73 3.19
CA VAL A 133 -11.54 -9.02 4.39
C VAL A 133 -11.83 -9.93 5.59
N ALA A 134 -10.78 -10.47 6.19
CA ALA A 134 -10.89 -11.48 7.24
C ALA A 134 -10.23 -11.02 8.53
N TRP A 135 -10.84 -11.38 9.65
CA TRP A 135 -10.23 -11.22 10.96
C TRP A 135 -9.05 -12.17 11.13
N ALA A 136 -7.94 -11.65 11.62
CA ALA A 136 -6.77 -12.45 11.99
C ALA A 136 -6.44 -12.36 13.49
N GLY A 137 -7.14 -11.54 14.27
CA GLY A 137 -6.99 -11.54 15.72
C GLY A 137 -6.76 -10.15 16.31
N SER A 138 -6.85 -10.09 17.63
CA SER A 138 -6.37 -8.98 18.43
C SER A 138 -5.68 -9.55 19.66
N PHE A 139 -4.38 -9.33 19.78
CA PHE A 139 -3.53 -9.89 20.83
C PHE A 139 -2.42 -8.90 21.20
N GLU A 140 -2.06 -8.83 22.47
CA GLU A 140 -0.96 -7.97 22.98
C GLU A 140 -1.02 -6.49 22.54
N GLY A 141 -2.23 -5.96 22.35
CA GLY A 141 -2.44 -4.55 22.00
C GLY A 141 -2.25 -4.23 20.51
N GLN A 142 -2.24 -5.25 19.65
CA GLN A 142 -2.34 -5.08 18.20
C GLN A 142 -3.50 -5.89 17.63
N THR A 143 -3.96 -5.50 16.44
CA THR A 143 -5.06 -6.15 15.73
C THR A 143 -4.65 -6.41 14.30
N THR A 144 -4.81 -7.66 13.86
CA THR A 144 -4.46 -8.08 12.51
C THR A 144 -5.72 -8.33 11.68
N VAL A 145 -5.74 -7.75 10.48
CA VAL A 145 -6.75 -7.98 9.44
C VAL A 145 -6.05 -8.55 8.20
N GLY A 146 -6.57 -9.67 7.70
CA GLY A 146 -6.17 -10.24 6.43
C GLY A 146 -6.96 -9.64 5.28
N LEU A 147 -6.26 -9.04 4.31
CA LEU A 147 -6.88 -8.48 3.10
C LEU A 147 -6.46 -9.29 1.87
N GLY A 148 -7.39 -10.07 1.35
CA GLY A 148 -7.25 -10.76 0.07
C GLY A 148 -7.48 -9.81 -1.10
N VAL A 149 -6.55 -9.73 -2.04
CA VAL A 149 -6.64 -8.87 -3.23
C VAL A 149 -6.43 -9.67 -4.52
N ARG A 150 -6.95 -9.16 -5.64
CA ARG A 150 -6.91 -9.86 -6.94
C ARG A 150 -5.49 -10.18 -7.44
N ALA A 151 -4.51 -9.34 -7.11
CA ALA A 151 -3.10 -9.46 -7.49
C ALA A 151 -2.25 -8.53 -6.60
N ARG A 152 -0.93 -8.68 -6.64
CA ARG A 152 -0.02 -7.75 -5.96
C ARG A 152 -0.03 -6.39 -6.66
N LEU A 153 -0.71 -5.42 -6.05
CA LEU A 153 -1.00 -4.09 -6.60
C LEU A 153 -0.44 -2.98 -5.70
N PRO A 154 -0.16 -1.78 -6.26
CA PRO A 154 0.27 -0.64 -5.49
C PRO A 154 -0.72 -0.28 -4.38
N PHE A 155 -0.19 0.08 -3.22
CA PHE A 155 -1.01 0.52 -2.10
C PHE A 155 -0.34 1.64 -1.32
N ARG A 156 -1.16 2.39 -0.58
CA ARG A 156 -0.70 3.36 0.41
C ARG A 156 -1.41 3.14 1.72
N VAL A 157 -0.78 3.59 2.79
CA VAL A 157 -1.32 3.55 4.14
C VAL A 157 -1.10 4.92 4.77
N PHE A 158 -2.12 5.44 5.42
CA PHE A 158 -2.08 6.72 6.10
C PHE A 158 -3.16 6.78 7.17
N ILE A 159 -3.00 7.74 8.09
CA ILE A 159 -3.95 7.95 9.18
C ILE A 159 -4.69 9.26 8.90
N LEU A 160 -5.99 9.26 9.19
CA LEU A 160 -6.83 10.45 9.17
C LEU A 160 -7.49 10.65 10.54
N ASP A 161 -7.89 11.88 10.82
CA ASP A 161 -8.79 12.15 11.94
C ASP A 161 -10.13 11.41 11.74
N GLY A 162 -10.62 10.86 12.84
CA GLY A 162 -11.90 10.17 12.96
C GLY A 162 -12.94 11.03 13.67
N PRO A 163 -14.13 10.48 13.93
CA PRO A 163 -15.12 11.16 14.77
C PRO A 163 -14.58 11.38 16.19
N GLY A 164 -14.85 12.56 16.77
CA GLY A 164 -14.43 12.88 18.14
C GLY A 164 -12.91 12.94 18.28
N SER A 165 -12.37 12.20 19.25
CA SER A 165 -10.93 11.99 19.46
C SER A 165 -10.38 10.78 18.70
N GLY A 166 -11.20 10.15 17.86
CA GLY A 166 -10.84 8.94 17.14
C GLY A 166 -9.96 9.21 15.94
N SER A 167 -9.44 8.13 15.35
CA SER A 167 -8.66 8.17 14.13
C SER A 167 -9.05 7.04 13.18
N ARG A 168 -8.55 7.11 11.95
CA ARG A 168 -8.81 6.13 10.90
C ARG A 168 -7.50 5.68 10.30
N LEU A 169 -7.18 4.39 10.42
CA LEU A 169 -6.11 3.80 9.62
C LEU A 169 -6.70 3.42 8.26
N VAL A 170 -6.18 4.05 7.21
CA VAL A 170 -6.69 3.92 5.83
C VAL A 170 -5.69 3.19 4.98
N ILE A 171 -6.16 2.17 4.27
CA ILE A 171 -5.40 1.37 3.31
C ILE A 171 -6.09 1.48 1.95
N ASP A 172 -5.45 2.15 1.00
CA ASP A 172 -5.91 2.22 -0.39
C ASP A 172 -5.12 1.26 -1.25
N VAL A 173 -5.80 0.39 -2.01
CA VAL A 173 -5.15 -0.51 -2.97
C VAL A 173 -5.63 -0.17 -4.38
N ALA A 174 -4.69 0.22 -5.23
CA ALA A 174 -4.97 0.62 -6.60
C ALA A 174 -5.61 -0.52 -7.39
N HIS A 175 -6.43 -0.18 -8.38
CA HIS A 175 -6.97 -1.18 -9.29
C HIS A 175 -5.94 -1.70 -10.28
N ARG A 176 -4.85 -0.97 -10.55
CA ARG A 176 -3.84 -1.31 -11.56
C ARG A 176 -2.46 -0.82 -11.10
N TRP A 177 -1.43 -1.36 -11.74
CA TRP A 177 -0.10 -0.76 -11.79
C TRP A 177 -0.07 0.35 -12.85
#